data_AF-A0A7R9QHQ8-F1
#
_entry.id   AF-A0A7R9QHQ8-F1
#
_cell.length_a   1.000
_cell.length_b   1.000
_cell.length_c   1.000
_cell.angle_alpha   90.00
_cell.angle_beta   90.00
_cell.angle_gamma   90.00
#
_symmetry.space_group_name_H-M   'P 1'
#
loop_
_entity.id
_entity.type
_entity.pdbx_description
1 polymer ?
#
loop_
_entity_poly.entity_id
_entity_poly.type
_entity_poly.pdbx_seq_one_letter_code
_entity_poly.pdbx_strand_id
1 'polypeptide(L)'
;MVRAARALLSSVTRVLLIADTVVVKQLISSKDRVSISLNRLENVANFTEFVKAFSQFGTEMVELAHLTGDRQNIGSAVNFIKYNMKTDLKDERRRAQMSCARQILERSTMMLLTSSKACLRHPDCDTARENRDTVFLQMRRAMDLIHMVVKDGVIPRLAASAAVYESNAGVSRKQVRHVSRYEARYQTPDWKLEEWDECITAYNAVRRFHI
;
A
#
# COMPACT_ATOMS: atom_id res chain seq x y z
N MET A 1 -34.25 -18.02 -24.77
CA MET A 1 -32.97 -17.33 -25.10
C MET A 1 -32.55 -16.30 -24.05
N VAL A 2 -33.36 -15.29 -23.73
CA VAL A 2 -33.00 -14.20 -22.77
C VAL A 2 -32.65 -14.69 -21.35
N ARG A 3 -33.34 -15.71 -20.82
CA ARG A 3 -33.04 -16.27 -19.48
C ARG A 3 -31.66 -16.94 -19.41
N ALA A 4 -31.29 -17.69 -20.44
CA ALA A 4 -29.97 -18.33 -20.53
C ALA A 4 -28.84 -17.29 -20.65
N ALA A 5 -29.05 -16.24 -21.45
CA ALA A 5 -28.09 -15.14 -21.57
C ALA A 5 -27.89 -14.39 -20.23
N ARG A 6 -28.96 -14.14 -19.46
CA ARG A 6 -28.85 -13.55 -18.11
C ARG A 6 -28.11 -14.45 -17.12
N ALA A 7 -28.35 -15.76 -17.16
CA ALA A 7 -27.66 -16.72 -16.32
C ALA A 7 -26.15 -16.75 -16.62
N LEU A 8 -25.79 -16.74 -17.91
CA LEU A 8 -24.40 -16.64 -18.34
C LEU A 8 -23.74 -15.34 -17.87
N LEU A 9 -24.37 -14.18 -18.11
CA LEU A 9 -23.82 -12.89 -17.70
C LEU A 9 -23.61 -12.83 -16.18
N SER A 10 -24.56 -13.32 -15.38
CA SER A 10 -24.43 -13.41 -13.92
C SER A 10 -23.27 -14.31 -13.49
N SER A 11 -23.04 -15.43 -14.18
CA SER A 11 -21.90 -16.30 -13.91
C SER A 11 -20.57 -15.62 -14.26
N VAL A 12 -20.49 -14.98 -15.43
CA VAL A 12 -19.30 -14.25 -15.88
C VAL A 12 -18.96 -13.10 -14.92
N THR A 13 -19.94 -12.28 -14.53
CA THR A 13 -19.72 -11.21 -13.55
C THR A 13 -19.18 -11.75 -12.24
N ARG A 14 -19.70 -12.89 -11.72
CA ARG A 14 -19.18 -13.49 -10.49
C ARG A 14 -17.72 -13.92 -10.62
N VAL A 15 -17.34 -14.54 -11.73
CA VAL A 15 -15.95 -14.94 -11.98
C VAL A 15 -15.03 -13.71 -12.04
N LEU A 16 -15.45 -12.66 -12.75
CA LEU A 16 -14.68 -11.41 -12.85
C LEU A 16 -14.50 -10.73 -11.47
N LEU A 17 -15.52 -10.75 -10.61
CA LEU A 17 -15.43 -10.19 -9.25
C LEU A 17 -14.51 -11.01 -8.34
N ILE A 18 -14.55 -12.34 -8.45
CA ILE A 18 -13.62 -13.21 -7.71
C ILE A 18 -12.18 -12.96 -8.18
N ALA A 19 -11.96 -12.84 -9.49
CA ALA A 19 -10.64 -12.53 -10.05
C ALA A 19 -10.10 -11.19 -9.52
N ASP A 20 -10.91 -10.13 -9.53
CA ASP A 20 -10.54 -8.83 -8.95
C ASP A 20 -10.18 -8.92 -7.46
N THR A 21 -10.99 -9.66 -6.68
CA THR A 21 -10.73 -9.90 -5.26
C THR A 21 -9.42 -10.65 -5.02
N VAL A 22 -9.08 -11.62 -5.86
CA VAL A 22 -7.82 -12.37 -5.77
C VAL A 22 -6.63 -11.46 -6.04
N VAL A 23 -6.71 -10.60 -7.06
CA VAL A 23 -5.66 -9.61 -7.38
C VAL A 23 -5.45 -8.65 -6.21
N VAL A 24 -6.53 -8.13 -5.62
CA VAL A 24 -6.47 -7.25 -4.44
C VAL A 24 -5.79 -7.97 -3.25
N LYS A 25 -6.16 -9.23 -2.99
CA LYS A 25 -5.54 -10.03 -1.92
C LYS A 25 -4.05 -10.30 -2.17
N GLN A 26 -3.67 -10.60 -3.40
CA GLN A 26 -2.27 -10.80 -3.77
C GLN A 26 -1.45 -9.52 -3.54
N LEU A 27 -2.01 -8.37 -3.92
CA LEU A 27 -1.37 -7.07 -3.72
C LEU A 27 -1.21 -6.72 -2.24
N ILE A 28 -2.25 -6.91 -1.42
CA ILE A 28 -2.17 -6.68 0.03
C ILE A 28 -1.17 -7.65 0.68
N SER A 29 -1.18 -8.93 0.29
CA SER A 29 -0.22 -9.92 0.78
C SER A 29 1.24 -9.55 0.44
N SER A 30 1.50 -9.06 -0.77
CA SER A 30 2.83 -8.56 -1.15
C SER A 30 3.23 -7.34 -0.32
N LYS A 31 2.32 -6.37 -0.15
CA LYS A 31 2.52 -5.20 0.70
C LYS A 31 2.82 -5.59 2.17
N ASP A 32 2.17 -6.62 2.69
CA ASP A 32 2.37 -7.07 4.07
C ASP A 32 3.72 -7.76 4.26
N ARG A 33 4.20 -8.53 3.27
CA ARG A 33 5.57 -9.08 3.28
C ARG A 33 6.62 -7.98 3.38
N VAL A 34 6.53 -6.97 2.50
CA VAL A 34 7.43 -5.81 2.54
C VAL A 34 7.34 -5.07 3.89
N SER A 35 6.16 -4.99 4.49
CA SER A 35 6.01 -4.38 5.82
C SER A 35 6.73 -5.18 6.91
N ILE A 36 6.64 -6.51 6.86
CA ILE A 36 7.31 -7.42 7.81
C ILE A 36 8.82 -7.36 7.63
N SER A 37 9.34 -7.41 6.41
CA SER A 37 10.79 -7.34 6.15
C SER A 37 11.37 -5.97 6.46
N LEU A 38 10.62 -4.89 6.23
CA LEU A 38 11.00 -3.53 6.65
C LEU A 38 11.10 -3.42 8.18
N ASN A 39 10.15 -3.99 8.92
CA ASN A 39 10.23 -4.04 10.39
C ASN A 39 11.45 -4.86 10.86
N ARG A 40 11.78 -5.96 10.18
CA ARG A 40 13.01 -6.71 10.48
C ARG A 40 14.26 -5.86 10.27
N LEU A 41 14.32 -5.12 9.16
CA LEU A 41 15.43 -4.23 8.82
C LEU A 41 15.69 -3.15 9.88
N GLU A 42 14.64 -2.56 10.43
CA GLU A 42 14.74 -1.49 11.43
C GLU A 42 15.36 -1.95 12.75
N ASN A 43 15.18 -3.23 13.08
CA ASN A 43 15.59 -3.81 14.37
C ASN A 43 16.95 -4.52 14.33
N VAL A 44 17.70 -4.43 13.22
CA VAL A 44 18.99 -5.08 13.11
C VAL A 44 20.08 -4.33 13.88
N ALA A 45 20.87 -5.06 14.68
CA ALA A 45 21.92 -4.50 15.53
C ALA A 45 23.33 -4.46 14.87
N ASN A 46 23.54 -5.11 13.72
CA ASN A 46 24.84 -5.12 13.05
C ASN A 46 24.73 -5.04 11.51
N PHE A 47 25.78 -4.55 10.86
CA PHE A 47 25.74 -4.26 9.42
C PHE A 47 25.65 -5.51 8.54
N THR A 48 26.26 -6.63 8.94
CA THR A 48 26.22 -7.88 8.16
C THR A 48 24.80 -8.44 8.09
N GLU A 49 24.11 -8.51 9.22
CA GLU A 49 22.71 -8.93 9.27
C GLU A 49 21.81 -7.91 8.56
N PHE A 50 22.18 -6.62 8.57
CA PHE A 50 21.43 -5.60 7.85
C PHE A 50 21.49 -5.86 6.34
N VAL A 51 22.67 -6.14 5.78
CA VAL A 51 22.82 -6.44 4.34
C VAL A 51 22.02 -7.68 3.94
N LYS A 52 22.02 -8.74 4.77
CA LYS A 52 21.18 -9.93 4.54
C LYS A 52 19.68 -9.58 4.57
N ALA A 53 19.26 -8.82 5.57
CA ALA A 53 17.88 -8.39 5.69
C ALA A 53 17.46 -7.47 4.53
N PHE A 54 18.36 -6.62 4.06
CA PHE A 54 18.15 -5.67 2.98
C PHE A 54 17.99 -6.35 1.64
N SER A 55 18.77 -7.41 1.39
CA SER A 55 18.61 -8.26 0.20
C SER A 55 17.20 -8.87 0.13
N GLN A 56 16.74 -9.48 1.23
CA GLN A 56 15.39 -10.07 1.31
C GLN A 56 14.29 -9.02 1.10
N PHE A 57 14.41 -7.88 1.81
CA PHE A 57 13.50 -6.75 1.65
C PHE A 57 13.45 -6.26 0.20
N GLY A 58 14.62 -6.15 -0.47
CA GLY A 58 14.72 -5.73 -1.86
C GLY A 58 13.98 -6.68 -2.81
N THR A 59 14.06 -7.99 -2.60
CA THR A 59 13.30 -8.97 -3.39
C THR A 59 11.79 -8.76 -3.27
N GLU A 60 11.29 -8.58 -2.06
CA GLU A 60 9.87 -8.35 -1.80
C GLU A 60 9.41 -7.00 -2.39
N MET A 61 10.27 -5.97 -2.33
CA MET A 61 9.98 -4.65 -2.90
C MET A 61 9.89 -4.67 -4.42
N VAL A 62 10.73 -5.46 -5.10
CA VAL A 62 10.63 -5.68 -6.55
C VAL A 62 9.31 -6.34 -6.91
N GLU A 63 8.90 -7.37 -6.17
CA GLU A 63 7.61 -8.03 -6.39
C GLU A 63 6.43 -7.06 -6.20
N LEU A 64 6.46 -6.24 -5.15
CA LEU A 64 5.46 -5.19 -4.95
C LEU A 64 5.46 -4.15 -6.09
N ALA A 65 6.64 -3.76 -6.59
CA ALA A 65 6.76 -2.82 -7.69
C ALA A 65 6.12 -3.35 -8.99
N HIS A 66 6.24 -4.65 -9.26
CA HIS A 66 5.56 -5.30 -10.39
C HIS A 66 4.03 -5.28 -10.21
N LEU A 67 3.54 -5.76 -9.07
CA LEU A 67 2.09 -5.83 -8.80
C LEU A 67 1.40 -4.45 -8.78
N THR A 68 2.10 -3.42 -8.31
CA THR A 68 1.59 -2.04 -8.32
C THR A 68 1.70 -1.37 -9.69
N GLY A 69 2.61 -1.82 -10.56
CA GLY A 69 2.79 -1.32 -11.92
C GLY A 69 1.81 -1.89 -12.93
N ASP A 70 1.50 -3.18 -12.85
CA ASP A 70 0.54 -3.82 -13.75
C ASP A 70 -0.87 -3.22 -13.60
N ARG A 71 -1.24 -2.78 -12.39
CA ARG A 71 -2.51 -2.08 -12.11
C ARG A 71 -2.55 -0.66 -12.71
N GLN A 72 -1.41 -0.05 -13.02
CA GLN A 72 -1.32 1.34 -13.47
C GLN A 72 -1.59 1.49 -14.98
N ASN A 73 -1.40 0.41 -15.77
CA ASN A 73 -1.51 0.42 -17.24
C ASN A 73 -2.91 0.14 -17.79
N ILE A 74 -3.82 -0.48 -17.03
CA ILE A 74 -5.12 -0.95 -17.57
C ILE A 74 -6.20 0.15 -17.69
N GLY A 75 -6.01 1.32 -17.05
CA GLY A 75 -6.99 2.41 -17.07
C GLY A 75 -6.82 3.48 -18.16
N SER A 76 -5.74 3.44 -18.95
CA SER A 76 -5.29 4.60 -19.74
C SER A 76 -5.97 4.79 -21.11
N ALA A 77 -6.60 3.77 -21.69
CA ALA A 77 -6.73 3.75 -23.16
C ALA A 77 -8.11 3.97 -23.81
N VAL A 78 -9.27 4.13 -23.12
CA VAL A 78 -10.54 3.92 -23.86
C VAL A 78 -11.60 5.04 -23.90
N ASN A 79 -11.75 5.99 -22.98
CA ASN A 79 -12.91 6.92 -23.07
C ASN A 79 -12.61 8.35 -22.61
N PHE A 80 -11.91 9.11 -23.44
CA PHE A 80 -11.33 10.39 -23.05
C PHE A 80 -12.28 11.60 -23.10
N ILE A 81 -13.47 11.54 -23.73
CA ILE A 81 -14.26 12.77 -23.90
C ILE A 81 -15.74 12.53 -23.64
N LYS A 82 -16.22 13.09 -22.51
CA LYS A 82 -17.54 13.72 -22.32
C LYS A 82 -18.58 13.10 -21.36
N TYR A 83 -18.47 11.85 -20.89
CA TYR A 83 -19.57 11.26 -20.05
C TYR A 83 -19.20 10.62 -18.69
N ASN A 84 -17.93 10.60 -18.23
CA ASN A 84 -17.52 9.91 -16.98
C ASN A 84 -16.69 10.73 -15.95
N MET A 85 -16.64 12.05 -16.07
CA MET A 85 -15.72 12.93 -15.32
C MET A 85 -15.67 12.74 -13.78
N LYS A 86 -16.78 12.37 -13.12
CA LYS A 86 -16.78 12.16 -11.65
C LYS A 86 -16.20 10.81 -11.23
N THR A 87 -16.33 9.79 -12.08
CA THR A 87 -15.77 8.45 -11.91
C THR A 87 -14.28 8.48 -12.28
N ASP A 88 -13.96 9.14 -13.39
CA ASP A 88 -12.60 9.29 -13.91
C ASP A 88 -11.70 10.10 -12.96
N LEU A 89 -12.20 11.16 -12.31
CA LEU A 89 -11.39 11.92 -11.35
C LEU A 89 -11.01 11.12 -10.10
N LYS A 90 -11.88 10.20 -9.64
CA LYS A 90 -11.57 9.32 -8.51
C LYS A 90 -10.53 8.27 -8.89
N ASP A 91 -10.65 7.69 -10.08
CA ASP A 91 -9.70 6.70 -10.57
C ASP A 91 -8.36 7.35 -10.95
N GLU A 92 -8.36 8.55 -11.51
CA GLU A 92 -7.16 9.34 -11.77
C GLU A 92 -6.45 9.74 -10.48
N ARG A 93 -7.21 10.22 -9.47
CA ARG A 93 -6.65 10.51 -8.15
C ARG A 93 -6.00 9.28 -7.51
N ARG A 94 -6.65 8.11 -7.59
CA ARG A 94 -6.10 6.84 -7.09
C ARG A 94 -4.82 6.45 -7.83
N ARG A 95 -4.81 6.61 -9.16
CA ARG A 95 -3.63 6.35 -9.99
C ARG A 95 -2.47 7.27 -9.63
N ALA A 96 -2.74 8.55 -9.41
CA ALA A 96 -1.75 9.52 -8.95
C ALA A 96 -1.22 9.19 -7.54
N GLN A 97 -2.11 8.84 -6.60
CA GLN A 97 -1.73 8.43 -5.24
C GLN A 97 -0.89 7.14 -5.25
N MET A 98 -1.24 6.15 -6.07
CA MET A 98 -0.42 4.95 -6.27
C MET A 98 0.96 5.31 -6.84
N SER A 99 1.02 6.18 -7.85
CA SER A 99 2.28 6.64 -8.43
C SER A 99 3.17 7.35 -7.40
N CYS A 100 2.57 8.20 -6.57
CA CYS A 100 3.26 8.91 -5.50
C CYS A 100 3.83 7.93 -4.47
N ALA A 101 3.02 6.98 -3.98
CA ALA A 101 3.47 5.96 -3.03
C ALA A 101 4.64 5.14 -3.57
N ARG A 102 4.57 4.72 -4.85
CA ARG A 102 5.67 4.00 -5.52
C ARG A 102 6.96 4.82 -5.55
N GLN A 103 6.87 6.11 -5.91
CA GLN A 103 8.03 6.99 -5.96
C GLN A 103 8.67 7.21 -4.58
N ILE A 104 7.86 7.34 -3.53
CA ILE A 104 8.35 7.43 -2.14
C ILE A 104 9.10 6.16 -1.76
N LEU A 105 8.53 4.97 -2.06
CA LEU A 105 9.18 3.70 -1.75
C LEU A 105 10.50 3.52 -2.52
N GLU A 106 10.53 3.89 -3.80
CA GLU A 106 11.75 3.83 -4.63
C GLU A 106 12.86 4.72 -4.05
N ARG A 107 12.56 5.99 -3.79
CA ARG A 107 13.52 6.95 -3.21
C ARG A 107 14.00 6.51 -1.84
N SER A 108 13.08 6.07 -0.97
CA SER A 108 13.41 5.64 0.39
C SER A 108 14.27 4.36 0.39
N THR A 109 14.01 3.44 -0.54
CA THR A 109 14.82 2.20 -0.69
C THR A 109 16.28 2.53 -1.03
N MET A 110 16.53 3.51 -1.91
CA MET A 110 17.88 3.97 -2.21
C MET A 110 18.59 4.58 -0.98
N MET A 111 17.84 5.19 -0.06
CA MET A 111 18.37 5.84 1.14
C MET A 111 18.57 4.89 2.33
N LEU A 112 17.88 3.74 2.36
CA LEU A 112 17.90 2.80 3.50
C LEU A 112 19.31 2.33 3.85
N LEU A 113 20.10 1.92 2.85
CA LEU A 113 21.45 1.41 3.08
C LEU A 113 22.34 2.49 3.71
N THR A 114 22.32 3.69 3.13
CA THR A 114 23.19 4.80 3.55
C THR A 114 22.81 5.31 4.94
N SER A 115 21.51 5.56 5.18
CA SER A 115 21.01 6.05 6.48
C SER A 115 21.24 5.03 7.60
N SER A 116 20.97 3.74 7.34
CA SER A 116 21.17 2.68 8.32
C SER A 116 22.66 2.42 8.61
N LYS A 117 23.52 2.48 7.59
CA LYS A 117 24.98 2.37 7.76
C LYS A 117 25.54 3.50 8.63
N ALA A 118 25.07 4.73 8.42
CA ALA A 118 25.47 5.88 9.24
C ALA A 118 25.06 5.69 10.71
N CYS A 119 23.81 5.29 10.94
CA CYS A 119 23.30 5.04 12.29
C CYS A 119 24.04 3.89 13.00
N LEU A 120 24.40 2.82 12.28
CA LEU A 120 25.16 1.70 12.85
C LEU A 120 26.63 2.04 13.14
N ARG A 121 27.22 2.99 12.42
CA ARG A 121 28.60 3.47 12.66
C ARG A 121 28.69 4.48 13.80
N HIS A 122 27.62 5.22 14.05
CA HIS A 122 27.57 6.30 15.03
C HIS A 122 26.32 6.13 15.92
N PRO A 123 26.29 5.13 16.81
CA PRO A 123 25.10 4.82 17.62
C PRO A 123 24.68 5.99 18.53
N ASP A 124 25.62 6.80 18.98
CA ASP A 124 25.38 7.96 19.86
C ASP A 124 24.98 9.24 19.09
N CYS A 125 24.89 9.18 17.75
CA CYS A 125 24.49 10.32 16.93
C CYS A 125 22.98 10.34 16.71
N ASP A 126 22.29 11.22 17.44
CA ASP A 126 20.83 11.36 17.33
C ASP A 126 20.39 11.76 15.90
N THR A 127 21.11 12.66 15.24
CA THR A 127 20.81 13.06 13.85
C THR A 127 20.87 11.88 12.87
N ALA A 128 21.82 10.95 13.06
CA ALA A 128 21.92 9.76 12.21
C ALA A 128 20.74 8.81 12.44
N ARG A 129 20.28 8.71 13.69
CA ARG A 129 19.09 7.94 14.08
C ARG A 129 17.80 8.56 13.54
N GLU A 130 17.60 9.86 13.75
CA GLU A 130 16.45 10.63 13.23
C GLU A 130 16.34 10.50 11.70
N ASN A 131 17.47 10.62 10.98
CA ASN A 131 17.50 10.46 9.52
C ASN A 131 17.05 9.05 9.10
N ARG A 132 17.59 8.01 9.74
CA ARG A 132 17.21 6.63 9.48
C ARG A 132 15.72 6.40 9.76
N ASP A 133 15.26 6.81 10.93
CA ASP A 133 13.88 6.60 11.39
C ASP A 133 12.88 7.33 10.48
N THR A 134 13.26 8.49 9.93
CA THR A 134 12.46 9.20 8.93
C THR A 134 12.28 8.39 7.66
N VAL A 135 13.33 7.75 7.15
CA VAL A 135 13.23 6.87 5.96
C VAL A 135 12.25 5.72 6.22
N PHE A 136 12.35 5.04 7.36
CA PHE A 136 11.41 3.98 7.74
C PHE A 136 9.96 4.49 7.86
N LEU A 137 9.77 5.69 8.44
CA LEU A 137 8.46 6.31 8.55
C LEU A 137 7.84 6.63 7.18
N GLN A 138 8.61 7.21 6.25
CA GLN A 138 8.14 7.49 4.88
C GLN A 138 7.66 6.23 4.17
N MET A 139 8.41 5.14 4.31
CA MET A 139 8.05 3.86 3.71
C MET A 139 6.76 3.29 4.30
N ARG A 140 6.61 3.32 5.63
CA ARG A 140 5.36 2.93 6.30
C ARG A 140 4.16 3.72 5.77
N ARG A 141 4.28 5.05 5.70
CA ARG A 141 3.20 5.90 5.18
C ARG A 141 2.86 5.61 3.72
N ALA A 142 3.86 5.35 2.88
CA ALA A 142 3.63 4.97 1.49
C ALA A 142 2.90 3.62 1.38
N MET A 143 3.22 2.67 2.24
CA MET A 143 2.55 1.36 2.30
C MET A 143 1.10 1.46 2.78
N ASP A 144 0.83 2.36 3.73
CA ASP A 144 -0.54 2.69 4.15
C ASP A 144 -1.33 3.33 3.01
N LEU A 145 -0.70 4.24 2.24
CA LEU A 145 -1.32 4.84 1.07
C LEU A 145 -1.65 3.80 -0.02
N ILE A 146 -0.76 2.84 -0.27
CA ILE A 146 -1.04 1.71 -1.17
C ILE A 146 -2.25 0.93 -0.68
N HIS A 147 -2.29 0.58 0.61
CA HIS A 147 -3.41 -0.16 1.20
C HIS A 147 -4.74 0.57 1.06
N MET A 148 -4.76 1.88 1.31
CA MET A 148 -5.95 2.72 1.14
C MET A 148 -6.41 2.76 -0.32
N VAL A 149 -5.51 3.05 -1.27
CA VAL A 149 -5.84 3.11 -2.72
C VAL A 149 -6.33 1.76 -3.25
N VAL A 150 -5.85 0.66 -2.69
CA VAL A 150 -6.27 -0.70 -3.07
C VAL A 150 -7.66 -1.02 -2.51
N LYS A 151 -7.89 -0.74 -1.21
CA LYS A 151 -9.19 -1.01 -0.57
C LYS A 151 -10.31 -0.08 -1.04
N ASP A 152 -10.03 1.21 -1.24
CA ASP A 152 -11.03 2.15 -1.76
C ASP A 152 -11.44 1.82 -3.20
N GLY A 153 -10.58 1.12 -3.96
CA GLY A 153 -10.89 0.58 -5.28
C GLY A 153 -11.97 -0.51 -5.27
N VAL A 154 -12.22 -1.17 -4.14
CA VAL A 154 -13.28 -2.17 -4.00
C VAL A 154 -14.61 -1.43 -3.87
N ILE A 155 -15.40 -1.40 -4.94
CA ILE A 155 -16.70 -0.72 -4.98
C ILE A 155 -17.56 -1.22 -3.79
N PRO A 156 -17.93 -0.37 -2.81
CA PRO A 156 -18.71 -0.78 -1.62
C PRO A 156 -20.07 -1.40 -1.98
N ARG A 157 -20.62 -1.03 -3.14
CA ARG A 157 -21.86 -1.58 -3.69
C ARG A 157 -21.75 -3.06 -4.07
N LEU A 158 -20.55 -3.56 -4.38
CA LEU A 158 -20.31 -4.93 -4.83
C LEU A 158 -20.08 -5.90 -3.66
N ALA A 159 -19.46 -5.43 -2.57
CA ALA A 159 -19.34 -6.18 -1.32
C ALA A 159 -20.73 -6.46 -0.70
N ALA A 160 -21.66 -5.50 -0.77
CA ALA A 160 -23.03 -5.68 -0.31
C ALA A 160 -23.78 -6.76 -1.11
N SER A 161 -23.59 -6.83 -2.43
CA SER A 161 -24.21 -7.88 -3.26
C SER A 161 -23.62 -9.28 -3.04
N ALA A 162 -22.36 -9.40 -2.62
CA ALA A 162 -21.75 -10.68 -2.24
C ALA A 162 -22.30 -11.18 -0.89
N ALA A 163 -22.43 -10.29 0.09
CA ALA A 163 -22.97 -10.62 1.42
C ALA A 163 -24.45 -11.05 1.38
N VAL A 164 -25.25 -10.47 0.48
CA VAL A 164 -26.67 -10.84 0.28
C VAL A 164 -26.84 -12.25 -0.32
N TYR A 165 -25.84 -12.76 -1.06
CA TYR A 165 -25.87 -14.13 -1.58
C TYR A 165 -25.41 -15.16 -0.54
N GLU A 166 -24.49 -14.79 0.35
CA GLU A 166 -24.07 -15.63 1.50
C GLU A 166 -25.19 -15.84 2.52
N SER A 167 -26.12 -14.89 2.67
CA SER A 167 -27.32 -15.09 3.49
C SER A 167 -28.33 -16.07 2.88
N ASN A 168 -28.31 -16.29 1.57
CA ASN A 168 -29.22 -17.21 0.87
C ASN A 168 -28.65 -18.62 0.67
N ALA A 169 -27.34 -18.80 0.80
CA ALA A 169 -26.69 -20.11 0.85
C ALA A 169 -26.51 -20.49 2.31
N GLY A 170 -27.46 -21.23 2.89
CA GLY A 170 -27.47 -21.64 4.30
C GLY A 170 -26.25 -22.48 4.73
N VAL A 171 -25.10 -21.85 4.89
CA VAL A 171 -23.87 -22.47 5.40
C VAL A 171 -23.72 -22.13 6.87
N SER A 172 -23.60 -23.19 7.67
CA SER A 172 -23.66 -23.18 9.12
C SER A 172 -22.59 -22.29 9.77
N ARG A 173 -23.07 -21.37 10.60
CA ARG A 173 -22.35 -20.36 11.37
C ARG A 173 -21.44 -20.98 12.43
N LYS A 174 -20.19 -21.33 12.12
CA LYS A 174 -19.14 -21.59 13.13
C LYS A 174 -17.73 -21.22 12.65
N GLN A 175 -17.45 -19.93 12.43
CA GLN A 175 -16.09 -19.35 12.58
C GLN A 175 -16.08 -17.83 12.32
N VAL A 176 -16.73 -17.04 13.17
CA VAL A 176 -16.58 -15.58 13.15
C VAL A 176 -16.40 -15.09 14.57
N ARG A 177 -15.21 -15.26 15.14
CA ARG A 177 -14.84 -14.61 16.42
C ARG A 177 -13.41 -14.10 16.52
N HIS A 178 -12.62 -14.02 15.44
CA HIS A 178 -11.21 -13.62 15.59
C HIS A 178 -10.71 -12.49 14.67
N VAL A 179 -11.58 -11.57 14.25
CA VAL A 179 -11.19 -10.39 13.44
C VAL A 179 -11.73 -9.08 14.03
N SER A 180 -12.01 -9.01 15.34
CA SER A 180 -12.57 -7.80 15.96
C SER A 180 -11.53 -6.94 16.70
N ARG A 181 -10.25 -7.32 16.73
CA ARG A 181 -9.23 -6.63 17.54
C ARG A 181 -8.27 -5.71 16.77
N TYR A 182 -8.30 -5.72 15.44
CA TYR A 182 -7.44 -4.87 14.61
C TYR A 182 -8.10 -3.55 14.16
N GLU A 183 -9.42 -3.41 14.29
CA GLU A 183 -10.15 -2.20 13.87
C GLU A 183 -10.09 -1.05 14.89
N ALA A 184 -9.75 -1.31 16.16
CA ALA A 184 -9.91 -0.34 17.23
C ALA A 184 -8.78 0.71 17.37
N ARG A 185 -7.76 0.71 16.49
CA ARG A 185 -6.56 1.56 16.67
C ARG A 185 -6.25 2.54 15.53
N TYR A 186 -7.06 2.59 14.48
CA TYR A 186 -6.88 3.56 13.41
C TYR A 186 -7.95 4.63 13.50
N GLN A 187 -7.70 5.63 14.36
CA GLN A 187 -8.23 6.96 14.10
C GLN A 187 -7.80 7.35 12.69
N THR A 188 -8.76 7.55 11.80
CA THR A 188 -8.58 8.07 10.45
C THR A 188 -7.90 9.44 10.53
N PRO A 189 -6.64 9.61 10.09
CA PRO A 189 -6.06 10.93 10.01
C PRO A 189 -6.72 11.67 8.84
N ASP A 190 -7.16 12.90 9.08
CA ASP A 190 -7.53 13.86 8.05
C ASP A 190 -6.25 14.26 7.31
N TRP A 191 -5.94 13.58 6.19
CA TRP A 191 -4.70 13.78 5.44
C TRP A 191 -4.75 15.14 4.75
N LYS A 192 -4.18 16.19 5.35
CA LYS A 192 -3.85 17.40 4.59
C LYS A 192 -2.60 17.11 3.77
N LEU A 193 -2.71 17.25 2.44
CA LEU A 193 -1.59 17.12 1.50
C LEU A 193 -0.42 18.06 1.86
N GLU A 194 -0.66 19.12 2.63
CA GLU A 194 0.35 20.06 3.14
C GLU A 194 1.35 19.43 4.13
N GLU A 195 1.01 18.33 4.84
CA GLU A 195 1.94 17.70 5.81
C GLU A 195 3.09 16.90 5.15
N TRP A 196 3.01 16.64 3.84
CA TRP A 196 4.09 15.94 3.11
C TRP A 196 5.24 16.85 2.72
N ASP A 197 5.00 18.16 2.57
CA ASP A 197 6.04 19.17 2.35
C ASP A 197 6.88 19.42 3.62
N GLU A 198 6.37 19.01 4.78
CA GLU A 198 7.06 19.13 6.07
C GLU A 198 7.89 17.90 6.47
N CYS A 199 8.19 16.97 5.54
CA CYS A 199 9.20 15.94 5.81
C CYS A 199 10.62 16.49 5.59
N ILE A 200 10.91 17.36 6.53
CA ILE A 200 12.09 18.18 6.76
C ILE A 200 13.23 17.30 7.30
N THR A 201 14.01 16.68 6.42
CA THR A 201 15.31 16.12 6.82
C THR A 201 16.45 17.07 6.47
N ALA A 202 16.49 17.57 5.22
CA ALA A 202 17.49 18.54 4.81
C ALA A 202 17.33 19.91 5.50
N TYR A 203 16.11 20.44 5.59
CA TYR A 203 15.89 21.78 6.14
C TYR A 203 16.13 21.87 7.67
N ASN A 204 15.79 20.83 8.45
CA ASN A 204 16.08 20.78 9.89
C ASN A 204 17.57 20.55 10.15
N ALA A 205 18.22 19.70 9.35
CA ALA A 205 19.67 19.51 9.44
C ALA A 205 20.44 20.80 9.12
N VAL A 206 20.04 21.52 8.06
CA VAL A 206 20.68 22.79 7.64
C VAL A 206 20.43 23.92 8.65
N ARG A 207 19.23 24.01 9.27
CA ARG A 207 18.97 25.01 10.33
C ARG A 207 19.80 24.78 11.59
N ARG A 208 20.15 23.54 11.93
CA ARG A 208 21.03 23.23 13.08
C ARG A 208 22.48 23.69 12.87
N PHE A 209 22.92 23.97 11.64
CA PHE A 209 24.25 24.54 11.33
C PHE A 209 24.28 26.08 11.31
N HIS A 210 23.14 26.74 11.48
CA HIS A 210 23.03 28.21 11.45
C HIS A 210 22.89 28.83 12.87
N ILE A 211 23.39 28.15 13.90
CA ILE A 211 23.55 28.70 15.26
C ILE A 211 25.03 28.63 15.64
#